data_AF-A0A543Q358-F1
#
_entry.id   AF-A0A543Q358-F1
#
_cell.length_a   1.000
_cell.length_b   1.000
_cell.length_c   1.000
_cell.angle_alpha   90.00
_cell.angle_beta   90.00
_cell.angle_gamma   90.00
#
_symmetry.space_group_name_H-M   'P 1'
#
loop_
_entity.id
_entity.type
_entity.pdbx_description
1 polymer ?
#
loop_
_entity_poly.entity_id
_entity_poly.type
_entity_poly.pdbx_seq_one_letter_code
_entity_poly.pdbx_strand_id
1 'polypeptide(L)'
;MAYKFQTAMPGAILGLNHLIAFLLHHFVLLYAGVIIFSAVELISGLMLLSGFMTRLAAFLTLGLSFSLMLMFGWQGATCIDEWTMAASNFGMGITLLLVGGGAYSIDNWMMKRNPALAQKGWFRWLGGSLPLPLSDGAFKKLALTLFWIAVIFIVATYSYYRGSVITPFHGDPTGVKAHHVKMTDVRVLPDGRVDVHMYIDAGTASVPAHIIAIRLLDYNGKVVESWDGKQLSHLNPKDIHNDFAYQQIAPDKILGLKAGLGAEAMLHLPVSSTGFINTSSGPYQLQVLNINGQKAEVSAQIAAH
;
A
#
# COMPACT_ATOMS: atom_id res chain seq x y z
N MET A 1 -1.54 4.89 11.82
CA MET A 1 -2.30 4.13 10.79
C MET A 1 -2.37 4.87 9.46
N ALA A 2 -2.90 6.10 9.37
CA ALA A 2 -3.03 6.83 8.08
C ALA A 2 -1.72 6.95 7.27
N TYR A 3 -0.61 7.32 7.93
CA TYR A 3 0.73 7.33 7.30
C TYR A 3 1.12 5.96 6.71
N LYS A 4 0.85 4.86 7.42
CA LYS A 4 1.11 3.48 6.96
C LYS A 4 0.15 3.07 5.83
N PHE A 5 -1.10 3.55 5.86
CA PHE A 5 -2.04 3.35 4.77
C PHE A 5 -1.56 4.01 3.48
N GLN A 6 -1.06 5.25 3.56
CA GLN A 6 -0.53 5.93 2.38
C GLN A 6 0.72 5.25 1.81
N THR A 7 1.60 4.71 2.66
CA THR A 7 2.75 3.93 2.14
C THR A 7 2.32 2.67 1.40
N ALA A 8 1.16 2.09 1.69
CA ALA A 8 0.64 0.90 1.02
C ALA A 8 0.12 1.19 -0.39
N MET A 9 -0.31 2.43 -0.65
CA MET A 9 -1.02 2.84 -1.86
C MET A 9 -0.31 2.50 -3.18
N PRO A 10 1.00 2.77 -3.38
CA PRO A 10 1.64 2.57 -4.68
C PRO A 10 1.56 1.15 -5.27
N GLY A 11 1.78 0.11 -4.44
CA GLY A 11 1.82 -1.29 -4.88
C GLY A 11 0.62 -2.12 -4.44
N ALA A 12 -0.44 -1.49 -3.92
CA ALA A 12 -1.68 -2.17 -3.59
C ALA A 12 -2.35 -2.70 -4.88
N ILE A 13 -2.71 -3.98 -4.89
CA ILE A 13 -3.29 -4.64 -6.08
C ILE A 13 -4.82 -4.64 -6.05
N LEU A 14 -5.45 -5.06 -7.16
CA LEU A 14 -6.91 -5.13 -7.31
C LEU A 14 -7.64 -3.78 -7.13
N GLY A 15 -7.00 -2.67 -7.51
CA GLY A 15 -7.58 -1.33 -7.43
C GLY A 15 -7.66 -0.76 -6.01
N LEU A 16 -7.04 -1.43 -5.03
CA LEU A 16 -7.03 -0.96 -3.64
C LEU A 16 -6.27 0.36 -3.47
N ASN A 17 -5.36 0.70 -4.38
CA ASN A 17 -4.72 2.02 -4.45
C ASN A 17 -5.77 3.15 -4.52
N HIS A 18 -6.81 3.02 -5.35
CA HIS A 18 -7.88 4.02 -5.47
C HIS A 18 -8.74 4.09 -4.21
N LEU A 19 -9.04 2.95 -3.60
CA LEU A 19 -9.76 2.90 -2.33
C LEU A 19 -8.96 3.59 -1.21
N ILE A 20 -7.66 3.32 -1.14
CA ILE A 20 -6.77 3.96 -0.17
C ILE A 20 -6.73 5.47 -0.41
N ALA A 21 -6.51 5.92 -1.64
CA ALA A 21 -6.51 7.36 -1.98
C ALA A 21 -7.83 8.04 -1.58
N PHE A 22 -8.97 7.40 -1.90
CA PHE A 22 -10.29 7.90 -1.50
C PHE A 22 -10.41 8.03 0.03
N LEU A 23 -10.00 7.01 0.79
CA LEU A 23 -10.02 7.07 2.25
C LEU A 23 -9.11 8.18 2.80
N LEU A 24 -7.92 8.38 2.22
CA LEU A 24 -6.98 9.42 2.65
C LEU A 24 -7.54 10.84 2.46
N HIS A 25 -8.39 11.06 1.45
CA HIS A 25 -9.11 12.34 1.30
C HIS A 25 -10.32 12.48 2.24
N HIS A 26 -10.86 11.38 2.76
CA HIS A 26 -12.06 11.37 3.60
C HIS A 26 -11.73 10.95 5.04
N PHE A 27 -11.16 11.88 5.81
CA PHE A 27 -10.66 11.61 7.17
C PHE A 27 -11.67 10.92 8.09
N VAL A 28 -12.94 11.33 8.09
CA VAL A 28 -13.98 10.71 8.94
C VAL A 28 -14.15 9.22 8.61
N LEU A 29 -14.16 8.87 7.32
CA LEU A 29 -14.29 7.49 6.87
C LEU A 29 -13.02 6.69 7.16
N LEU A 30 -11.83 7.27 6.92
CA LEU A 30 -10.56 6.64 7.28
C LEU A 30 -10.46 6.36 8.79
N TYR A 31 -10.80 7.35 9.61
CA TYR A 31 -10.75 7.24 11.07
C TYR A 31 -11.70 6.16 11.58
N ALA A 32 -12.95 6.17 11.12
CA ALA A 32 -13.93 5.13 11.44
C ALA A 32 -13.45 3.76 10.95
N GLY A 33 -12.93 3.67 9.73
CA GLY A 33 -12.40 2.44 9.15
C GLY A 33 -11.25 1.85 9.95
N VAL A 34 -10.31 2.68 10.42
CA VAL A 34 -9.21 2.25 11.30
C VAL A 34 -9.73 1.72 12.62
N ILE A 35 -10.67 2.41 13.27
CA ILE A 35 -11.27 1.94 14.53
C ILE A 35 -11.97 0.60 14.33
N ILE A 36 -12.78 0.47 13.28
CA ILE A 36 -13.51 -0.77 12.98
C ILE A 36 -12.53 -1.90 12.68
N PHE A 37 -11.50 -1.65 11.86
CA PHE A 37 -10.48 -2.65 11.54
C PHE A 37 -9.78 -3.15 12.80
N SER A 38 -9.31 -2.23 13.66
CA SER A 38 -8.67 -2.58 14.94
C SER A 38 -9.63 -3.27 15.92
N ALA A 39 -10.90 -2.89 15.95
CA ALA A 39 -11.89 -3.55 16.79
C ALA A 39 -12.16 -4.98 16.29
N VAL A 40 -12.32 -5.18 14.98
CA VAL A 40 -12.49 -6.51 14.37
C VAL A 40 -11.28 -7.39 14.65
N GLU A 41 -10.07 -6.86 14.52
CA GLU A 41 -8.83 -7.58 14.83
C GLU A 41 -8.79 -8.02 16.30
N LEU A 42 -8.99 -7.08 17.23
CA LEU A 42 -8.95 -7.35 18.67
C LEU A 42 -10.06 -8.33 19.10
N ILE A 43 -11.29 -8.08 18.68
CA ILE A 43 -12.46 -8.90 19.04
C ILE A 43 -12.30 -10.30 18.44
N SER A 44 -11.90 -10.43 17.18
CA SER A 44 -11.71 -11.74 16.55
C SER A 44 -10.57 -12.51 17.22
N GLY A 45 -9.49 -11.84 17.61
CA GLY A 45 -8.41 -12.46 18.40
C GLY A 45 -8.90 -13.00 19.74
N LEU A 46 -9.67 -12.20 20.50
CA LEU A 46 -10.26 -12.65 21.77
C LEU A 46 -11.27 -13.80 21.59
N MET A 47 -12.07 -13.74 20.52
CA MET A 47 -13.00 -14.80 20.15
C MET A 47 -12.26 -16.12 19.84
N LEU A 48 -11.15 -16.06 19.11
CA LEU A 48 -10.32 -17.24 18.83
C LEU A 48 -9.66 -17.80 20.09
N LEU A 49 -9.10 -16.94 20.94
CA LEU A 49 -8.46 -17.35 22.21
C LEU A 49 -9.44 -18.06 23.15
N SER A 50 -10.67 -17.55 23.22
CA SER A 50 -11.71 -18.11 24.08
C SER A 50 -12.52 -19.25 23.41
N GLY A 51 -12.39 -19.42 22.10
CA GLY A 51 -13.24 -20.32 21.33
C GLY A 51 -14.72 -19.90 21.34
N PHE A 52 -15.00 -18.59 21.28
CA PHE A 52 -16.34 -18.05 21.14
C PHE A 52 -16.62 -17.69 19.68
N MET A 53 -17.66 -18.26 19.09
CA MET A 53 -17.98 -18.17 17.66
C MET A 53 -16.75 -18.41 16.78
N THR A 54 -16.07 -19.53 17.04
CA THR A 54 -14.72 -19.83 16.53
C THR A 54 -14.63 -19.71 15.00
N ARG A 55 -15.66 -20.17 14.26
CA ARG A 55 -15.66 -20.13 12.79
C ARG A 55 -15.90 -18.73 12.25
N LEU A 56 -16.77 -17.95 12.89
CA LEU A 56 -16.94 -16.54 12.55
C LEU A 56 -15.65 -15.76 12.75
N ALA A 57 -14.99 -15.95 13.91
CA ALA A 57 -13.73 -15.28 14.20
C ALA A 57 -12.63 -15.68 13.21
N ALA A 58 -12.53 -16.97 12.87
CA ALA A 58 -11.62 -17.46 11.84
C ALA A 58 -11.92 -16.86 10.46
N PHE A 59 -13.19 -16.70 10.08
CA PHE A 59 -13.58 -16.04 8.84
C PHE A 59 -13.21 -14.56 8.82
N LEU A 60 -13.40 -13.85 9.93
CA LEU A 60 -13.01 -12.44 10.05
C LEU A 60 -11.49 -12.28 9.95
N THR A 61 -10.71 -13.11 10.65
CA THR A 61 -9.24 -13.05 10.58
C THR A 61 -8.71 -13.46 9.19
N LEU A 62 -9.39 -14.38 8.49
CA LEU A 62 -9.11 -14.68 7.08
C LEU A 62 -9.26 -13.44 6.20
N GLY A 63 -10.37 -12.71 6.36
CA GLY A 63 -10.62 -11.47 5.60
C GLY A 63 -9.57 -10.39 5.88
N LEU A 64 -9.15 -10.25 7.15
CA LEU A 64 -8.07 -9.33 7.54
C LEU A 64 -6.75 -9.72 6.87
N SER A 65 -6.33 -10.99 6.97
CA SER A 65 -5.11 -11.48 6.33
C SER A 65 -5.12 -11.31 4.83
N PHE A 66 -6.23 -11.64 4.18
CA PHE A 66 -6.42 -11.43 2.75
C PHE A 66 -6.21 -9.96 2.37
N SER A 67 -6.89 -9.05 3.07
CA SER A 67 -6.82 -7.61 2.81
C SER A 67 -5.41 -7.05 3.02
N LEU A 68 -4.74 -7.45 4.11
CA LEU A 68 -3.38 -7.00 4.42
C LEU A 68 -2.37 -7.47 3.37
N MET A 69 -2.48 -8.71 2.88
CA MET A 69 -1.60 -9.22 1.83
C MET A 69 -1.74 -8.43 0.53
N LEU A 70 -2.96 -8.03 0.15
CA LEU A 70 -3.20 -7.25 -1.08
C LEU A 70 -2.70 -5.80 -0.99
N MET A 71 -2.75 -5.19 0.20
CA MET A 71 -2.33 -3.80 0.40
C MET A 71 -0.82 -3.67 0.66
N PHE A 72 -0.27 -4.54 1.52
CA PHE A 72 1.07 -4.39 2.07
C PHE A 72 2.09 -5.40 1.50
N GLY A 73 1.66 -6.43 0.77
CA GLY A 73 2.54 -7.52 0.33
C GLY A 73 3.77 -7.08 -0.47
N TRP A 74 3.72 -5.90 -1.09
CA TRP A 74 4.77 -5.38 -1.95
C TRP A 74 5.91 -4.63 -1.25
N GLN A 75 5.77 -4.14 -0.01
CA GLN A 75 6.72 -3.16 0.56
C GLN A 75 8.06 -3.77 1.07
N GLY A 76 8.64 -4.73 0.36
CA GLY A 76 10.04 -5.12 0.61
C GLY A 76 10.29 -5.88 1.92
N ALA A 77 11.51 -5.71 2.45
CA ALA A 77 11.98 -6.34 3.69
C ALA A 77 11.13 -5.98 4.91
N THR A 78 10.51 -4.79 4.92
CA THR A 78 9.53 -4.36 5.93
C THR A 78 8.20 -5.11 5.86
N CYS A 79 8.01 -6.05 4.93
CA CYS A 79 6.79 -6.83 4.79
C CYS A 79 7.03 -8.33 4.75
N ILE A 80 8.27 -8.81 4.93
CA ILE A 80 8.49 -10.25 5.03
C ILE A 80 7.86 -10.82 6.30
N ASP A 81 7.88 -10.04 7.38
CA ASP A 81 7.25 -10.37 8.66
C ASP A 81 5.72 -10.31 8.54
N GLU A 82 5.18 -9.23 7.95
CA GLU A 82 3.75 -9.06 7.67
C GLU A 82 3.21 -10.14 6.72
N TRP A 83 3.98 -10.50 5.69
CA TRP A 83 3.60 -11.56 4.75
C TRP A 83 3.54 -12.92 5.43
N THR A 84 4.59 -13.27 6.16
CA THR A 84 4.69 -14.57 6.84
C THR A 84 3.58 -14.71 7.87
N MET A 85 3.33 -13.64 8.65
CA MET A 85 2.22 -13.58 9.60
C MET A 85 0.87 -13.73 8.90
N ALA A 86 0.62 -12.98 7.83
CA ALA A 86 -0.67 -12.99 7.15
C ALA A 86 -0.93 -14.33 6.43
N ALA A 87 0.07 -14.91 5.76
CA ALA A 87 -0.03 -16.21 5.10
C ALA A 87 -0.26 -17.34 6.12
N SER A 88 0.46 -17.31 7.25
CA SER A 88 0.26 -18.27 8.35
C SER A 88 -1.16 -18.14 8.93
N ASN A 89 -1.60 -16.92 9.23
CA ASN A 89 -2.94 -16.67 9.74
C ASN A 89 -4.04 -17.05 8.73
N PHE A 90 -3.78 -16.91 7.43
CA PHE A 90 -4.67 -17.38 6.38
C PHE A 90 -4.81 -18.91 6.37
N GLY A 91 -3.70 -19.65 6.49
CA GLY A 91 -3.74 -21.12 6.61
C GLY A 91 -4.43 -21.60 7.90
N MET A 92 -4.10 -20.99 9.03
CA MET A 92 -4.72 -21.30 10.33
C MET A 92 -6.22 -20.97 10.33
N GLY A 93 -6.61 -19.83 9.76
CA GLY A 93 -8.00 -19.40 9.64
C GLY A 93 -8.84 -20.39 8.84
N ILE A 94 -8.35 -20.90 7.70
CA ILE A 94 -9.06 -21.95 6.93
C ILE A 94 -9.22 -23.22 7.76
N THR A 95 -8.17 -23.61 8.48
CA THR A 95 -8.21 -24.81 9.33
C THR A 95 -9.26 -24.68 10.43
N LEU A 96 -9.29 -23.54 11.13
CA LEU A 96 -10.27 -23.26 12.19
C LEU A 96 -11.69 -23.08 11.65
N LEU A 97 -11.85 -22.54 10.44
CA LEU A 97 -13.14 -22.45 9.76
C LEU A 97 -13.72 -23.85 9.48
N LEU A 98 -12.88 -24.79 9.04
CA LEU A 98 -13.29 -26.17 8.76
C LEU A 98 -13.50 -26.99 10.04
N VAL A 99 -12.49 -27.04 10.90
CA VAL A 99 -12.44 -27.93 12.07
C VAL A 99 -13.23 -27.37 13.26
N GLY A 100 -13.26 -26.05 13.43
CA GLY A 100 -13.90 -25.39 14.56
C GLY A 100 -13.01 -25.34 15.81
N GLY A 101 -13.66 -25.32 16.97
CA GLY A 101 -13.06 -25.17 18.30
C GLY A 101 -13.01 -26.48 19.08
N GLY A 102 -12.14 -26.53 20.09
CA GLY A 102 -11.90 -27.74 20.90
C GLY A 102 -12.85 -27.92 22.09
N ALA A 103 -12.56 -28.93 22.91
CA ALA A 103 -13.37 -29.31 24.08
C ALA A 103 -13.52 -28.20 25.13
N TYR A 104 -12.55 -27.29 25.24
CA TYR A 104 -12.52 -26.17 26.20
C TYR A 104 -12.97 -24.83 25.61
N SER A 105 -13.56 -24.83 24.40
CA SER A 105 -14.11 -23.61 23.79
C SER A 105 -15.37 -23.12 24.51
N ILE A 106 -15.58 -21.80 24.56
CA ILE A 106 -16.85 -21.20 25.01
C ILE A 106 -18.02 -21.73 24.19
N ASP A 107 -17.83 -21.95 22.88
CA ASP A 107 -18.83 -22.58 22.03
C ASP A 107 -19.30 -23.93 22.63
N ASN A 108 -18.36 -24.78 23.07
CA ASN A 108 -18.70 -26.09 23.61
C ASN A 108 -19.37 -25.99 24.98
N TRP A 109 -18.93 -25.04 25.80
CA TRP A 109 -19.58 -24.74 27.07
C TRP A 109 -21.03 -24.24 26.88
N MET A 110 -21.26 -23.33 25.93
CA MET A 110 -22.59 -22.84 25.57
C MET A 110 -23.50 -23.98 25.10
N MET A 111 -23.00 -24.86 24.23
CA MET A 111 -23.74 -26.01 23.73
C MET A 111 -24.09 -27.00 24.86
N LYS A 112 -23.17 -27.27 25.79
CA LYS A 112 -23.44 -28.14 26.96
C LYS A 112 -24.50 -27.56 27.88
N ARG A 113 -24.48 -26.25 28.10
CA ARG A 113 -25.45 -25.55 28.96
C ARG A 113 -26.82 -25.41 28.30
N ASN A 114 -26.86 -25.26 26.97
CA ASN A 114 -28.10 -25.18 26.20
C ASN A 114 -28.03 -26.08 24.95
N PRO A 115 -28.42 -27.37 25.08
CA PRO A 115 -28.36 -28.33 23.98
C PRO A 115 -29.19 -27.94 22.74
N ALA A 116 -30.19 -27.05 22.88
CA ALA A 116 -30.96 -26.56 21.76
C ALA A 116 -30.11 -25.76 20.75
N LEU A 117 -28.96 -25.22 21.16
CA LEU A 117 -28.02 -24.55 20.25
C LEU A 117 -27.47 -25.50 19.17
N ALA A 118 -27.32 -26.80 19.48
CA ALA A 118 -26.88 -27.80 18.50
C ALA A 118 -27.86 -27.95 17.33
N GLN A 119 -29.14 -27.58 17.52
CA GLN A 119 -30.16 -27.63 16.47
C GLN A 119 -30.26 -26.32 15.68
N LYS A 120 -29.64 -25.23 16.15
CA LYS A 120 -29.70 -23.93 15.45
C LYS A 120 -28.66 -23.87 14.34
N GLY A 121 -29.13 -23.71 13.10
CA GLY A 121 -28.26 -23.65 11.91
C GLY A 121 -27.15 -22.60 12.00
N TRP A 122 -27.45 -21.38 12.45
CA TRP A 122 -26.44 -20.33 12.59
C TRP A 122 -25.31 -20.72 13.56
N PHE A 123 -25.63 -21.42 14.66
CA PHE A 123 -24.63 -21.84 15.63
C PHE A 123 -23.75 -22.97 15.09
N ARG A 124 -24.32 -23.86 14.27
CA ARG A 124 -23.56 -24.91 13.58
C ARG A 124 -22.59 -24.36 12.52
N TRP A 125 -22.93 -23.23 11.90
CA TRP A 125 -22.08 -22.57 10.90
C TRP A 125 -21.04 -21.64 11.53
N LEU A 126 -21.42 -20.85 12.54
CA LEU A 126 -20.57 -19.81 13.13
C LEU A 126 -19.80 -20.27 14.37
N GLY A 127 -20.37 -21.18 15.15
CA GLY A 127 -19.71 -21.80 16.31
C GLY A 127 -18.74 -22.90 15.89
N GLY A 128 -17.82 -23.25 16.78
CA GLY A 128 -16.78 -24.25 16.55
C GLY A 128 -17.04 -25.65 17.11
N SER A 129 -18.08 -25.86 17.92
CA SER A 129 -18.20 -27.10 18.73
C SER A 129 -18.63 -28.36 18.01
N LEU A 130 -19.33 -28.20 16.89
CA LEU A 130 -19.83 -29.32 16.09
C LEU A 130 -19.17 -29.32 14.73
N PRO A 131 -19.12 -30.47 14.04
CA PRO A 131 -18.79 -30.51 12.63
C PRO A 131 -19.71 -29.58 11.83
N LEU A 132 -19.19 -29.04 10.72
CA LEU A 132 -20.00 -28.27 9.78
C LEU A 132 -21.24 -29.09 9.38
N PRO A 133 -22.40 -28.45 9.17
CA PRO A 133 -23.65 -29.12 8.79
C PRO A 133 -23.62 -29.54 7.30
N LEU A 134 -22.60 -30.31 6.92
CA LEU A 134 -22.31 -30.78 5.59
C LEU A 134 -22.19 -32.31 5.61
N SER A 135 -22.50 -32.96 4.49
CA SER A 135 -22.14 -34.37 4.31
C SER A 135 -20.62 -34.52 4.17
N ASP A 136 -20.09 -35.70 4.44
CA ASP A 136 -18.65 -36.00 4.31
C ASP A 136 -18.11 -35.64 2.92
N GLY A 137 -18.88 -35.94 1.86
CA GLY A 137 -18.51 -35.60 0.49
C GLY A 137 -18.46 -34.10 0.25
N ALA A 138 -19.43 -33.34 0.76
CA ALA A 138 -19.46 -31.88 0.64
C ALA A 138 -18.35 -31.22 1.47
N PHE A 139 -18.08 -31.74 2.67
CA PHE A 139 -16.99 -31.27 3.53
C PHE A 139 -15.62 -31.48 2.85
N LYS A 140 -15.35 -32.67 2.30
CA LYS A 140 -14.10 -32.96 1.56
C LYS A 140 -13.93 -32.03 0.36
N LYS A 141 -15.01 -31.79 -0.41
CA LYS A 141 -14.98 -30.84 -1.52
C LYS A 141 -14.66 -29.42 -1.04
N LEU A 142 -15.35 -28.93 -0.02
CA LEU A 142 -15.10 -27.60 0.55
C LEU A 142 -13.64 -27.46 1.04
N ALA A 143 -13.14 -28.45 1.77
CA ALA A 143 -11.77 -28.46 2.26
C ALA A 143 -10.74 -28.41 1.12
N LEU A 144 -10.93 -29.21 0.06
CA LEU A 144 -10.08 -29.18 -1.13
C LEU A 144 -10.18 -27.86 -1.88
N THR A 145 -11.37 -27.27 -1.98
CA THR A 145 -11.56 -25.95 -2.61
C THR A 145 -10.83 -24.86 -1.83
N LEU A 146 -11.00 -24.79 -0.51
CA LEU A 146 -10.30 -23.81 0.32
C LEU A 146 -8.78 -24.01 0.31
N PHE A 147 -8.32 -25.26 0.28
CA PHE A 147 -6.90 -25.59 0.11
C PHE A 147 -6.35 -24.99 -1.20
N TRP A 148 -6.99 -25.25 -2.33
CA TRP A 148 -6.53 -24.72 -3.61
C TRP A 148 -6.62 -23.19 -3.68
N ILE A 149 -7.66 -22.59 -3.11
CA ILE A 149 -7.75 -21.13 -2.98
C ILE A 149 -6.55 -20.59 -2.18
N ALA A 150 -6.21 -21.21 -1.06
CA ALA A 150 -5.08 -20.78 -0.25
C ALA A 150 -3.74 -20.91 -0.97
N VAL A 151 -3.51 -22.07 -1.61
CA VAL A 151 -2.29 -22.33 -2.37
C VAL A 151 -2.16 -21.34 -3.51
N ILE A 152 -3.21 -21.18 -4.33
CA ILE A 152 -3.19 -20.25 -5.46
C ILE A 152 -2.99 -18.83 -4.96
N PHE A 153 -3.75 -18.40 -3.96
CA PHE A 153 -3.65 -17.04 -3.43
C PHE A 153 -2.24 -16.77 -2.90
N ILE A 154 -1.75 -17.56 -1.95
CA ILE A 154 -0.45 -17.33 -1.30
C ILE A 154 0.69 -17.45 -2.31
N VAL A 155 0.70 -18.49 -3.15
CA VAL A 155 1.80 -18.72 -4.11
C VAL A 155 1.77 -17.68 -5.23
N ALA A 156 0.61 -17.39 -5.82
CA ALA A 156 0.53 -16.44 -6.93
C ALA A 156 0.90 -15.03 -6.46
N THR A 157 0.38 -14.61 -5.31
CA THR A 157 0.70 -13.27 -4.78
C THR A 157 2.15 -13.18 -4.29
N TYR A 158 2.72 -14.24 -3.69
CA TYR A 158 4.15 -14.27 -3.38
C TYR A 158 5.01 -14.22 -4.63
N SER A 159 4.68 -15.02 -5.66
CA SER A 159 5.42 -15.01 -6.92
C SER A 159 5.28 -13.68 -7.65
N TYR A 160 4.14 -13.00 -7.53
CA TYR A 160 3.93 -11.66 -8.06
C TYR A 160 4.82 -10.61 -7.37
N TYR A 161 4.93 -10.66 -6.03
CA TYR A 161 5.76 -9.69 -5.30
C TYR A 161 7.25 -10.02 -5.34
N ARG A 162 7.67 -11.28 -5.18
CA ARG A 162 9.09 -11.66 -5.00
C ARG A 162 9.65 -12.56 -6.10
N GLY A 163 8.78 -13.29 -6.78
CA GLY A 163 9.19 -14.46 -7.56
C GLY A 163 9.70 -15.61 -6.68
N SER A 164 10.68 -16.35 -7.19
CA SER A 164 11.36 -17.52 -6.57
C SER A 164 10.56 -18.80 -6.41
N VAL A 165 9.25 -18.79 -6.65
CA VAL A 165 8.42 -20.01 -6.58
C VAL A 165 8.02 -20.49 -7.96
N ILE A 166 7.35 -19.63 -8.74
CA ILE A 166 6.93 -19.93 -10.13
C ILE A 166 7.82 -19.20 -11.14
N THR A 167 8.26 -17.99 -10.80
CA THR A 167 9.18 -17.16 -11.60
C THR A 167 10.58 -17.12 -10.97
N PRO A 168 11.64 -16.82 -11.72
CA PRO A 168 12.93 -16.46 -11.12
C PRO A 168 12.78 -15.32 -10.12
N PHE A 169 13.67 -15.26 -9.12
CA PHE A 169 13.68 -14.15 -8.18
C PHE A 169 13.76 -12.82 -8.92
N HIS A 170 12.84 -11.90 -8.63
CA HIS A 170 12.86 -10.54 -9.14
C HIS A 170 12.58 -9.55 -8.01
N GLY A 171 12.91 -8.28 -8.26
CA GLY A 171 12.50 -7.21 -7.34
C GLY A 171 10.98 -7.07 -7.33
N ASP A 172 10.45 -6.46 -6.26
CA ASP A 172 9.02 -6.14 -6.19
C ASP A 172 8.55 -5.36 -7.41
N PRO A 173 7.29 -5.52 -7.86
CA PRO A 173 6.75 -4.87 -9.06
C PRO A 173 6.94 -3.34 -9.09
N THR A 174 7.03 -2.72 -7.93
CA THR A 174 7.24 -1.28 -7.76
C THR A 174 8.71 -0.90 -7.60
N GLY A 175 9.60 -1.81 -7.16
CA GLY A 175 11.03 -1.53 -7.02
C GLY A 175 11.45 -0.96 -5.65
N VAL A 176 11.31 -1.73 -4.57
CA VAL A 176 11.57 -1.27 -3.18
C VAL A 176 13.05 -0.97 -2.86
N LYS A 177 14.00 -1.34 -3.73
CA LYS A 177 15.44 -1.17 -3.50
C LYS A 177 15.88 0.28 -3.44
N ALA A 178 15.19 1.17 -4.15
CA ALA A 178 15.52 2.58 -4.20
C ALA A 178 14.27 3.41 -4.49
N HIS A 179 14.29 4.67 -4.07
CA HIS A 179 13.11 5.53 -4.19
C HIS A 179 12.88 5.96 -5.62
N HIS A 180 11.79 5.49 -6.23
CA HIS A 180 11.39 5.96 -7.55
C HIS A 180 10.53 7.22 -7.42
N VAL A 181 10.82 8.20 -8.28
CA VAL A 181 10.09 9.45 -8.36
C VAL A 181 9.39 9.47 -9.71
N LYS A 182 8.08 9.25 -9.70
CA LYS A 182 7.24 9.41 -10.87
C LYS A 182 6.87 10.89 -11.01
N MET A 183 6.97 11.40 -12.22
CA MET A 183 6.56 12.77 -12.57
C MET A 183 5.45 12.74 -13.61
N THR A 184 4.45 13.59 -13.44
CA THR A 184 3.32 13.78 -14.34
C THR A 184 3.00 15.27 -14.47
N ASP A 185 2.19 15.64 -15.46
CA ASP A 185 1.71 17.02 -15.65
C ASP A 185 2.82 18.09 -15.65
N VAL A 186 3.96 17.77 -16.24
CA VAL A 186 5.10 18.70 -16.30
C VAL A 186 4.80 19.83 -17.28
N ARG A 187 4.69 21.05 -16.76
CA ARG A 187 4.34 22.26 -17.51
C ARG A 187 5.39 23.33 -17.28
N VAL A 188 5.92 23.86 -18.38
CA VAL A 188 6.74 25.09 -18.36
C VAL A 188 5.80 26.26 -18.65
N LEU A 189 5.60 27.12 -17.65
CA LEU A 189 4.74 28.30 -17.74
C LEU A 189 5.46 29.42 -18.51
N PRO A 190 4.73 30.33 -19.19
CA PRO A 190 5.34 31.40 -20.00
C PRO A 190 6.26 32.35 -19.23
N ASP A 191 6.10 32.45 -17.91
CA ASP A 191 6.93 33.27 -17.02
C ASP A 191 8.22 32.57 -16.57
N GLY A 192 8.47 31.35 -17.05
CA GLY A 192 9.63 30.53 -16.69
C GLY A 192 9.34 29.50 -15.61
N ARG A 193 8.23 29.61 -14.86
CA ARG A 193 7.97 28.70 -13.74
C ARG A 193 7.76 27.28 -14.26
N VAL A 194 8.18 26.30 -13.47
CA VAL A 194 8.00 24.89 -13.81
C VAL A 194 7.09 24.24 -12.80
N ASP A 195 5.97 23.76 -13.32
CA ASP A 195 4.95 23.05 -12.59
C ASP A 195 5.17 21.55 -12.84
N VAL A 196 5.31 20.76 -11.78
CA VAL A 196 5.43 19.30 -11.87
C VAL A 196 4.61 18.61 -10.79
N HIS A 197 3.82 17.62 -11.19
CA HIS A 197 3.19 16.71 -10.26
C HIS A 197 4.12 15.53 -9.98
N MET A 198 4.44 15.31 -8.71
CA MET A 198 5.49 14.39 -8.29
C MET A 198 4.93 13.35 -7.31
N TYR A 199 5.24 12.08 -7.56
CA TYR A 199 4.77 10.95 -6.78
C TYR A 199 5.90 9.98 -6.44
N ILE A 200 6.04 9.61 -5.16
CA ILE A 200 6.98 8.57 -4.71
C ILE A 200 6.27 7.21 -4.72
N ASP A 201 6.34 6.51 -5.85
CA ASP A 201 5.63 5.23 -6.07
C ASP A 201 6.46 3.98 -5.73
N ALA A 202 7.72 4.15 -5.32
CA ALA A 202 8.56 3.05 -4.85
C ALA A 202 9.62 3.49 -3.84
N GLY A 203 10.17 2.50 -3.12
CA GLY A 203 11.22 2.68 -2.12
C GLY A 203 10.86 2.07 -0.78
N THR A 204 11.74 2.19 0.20
CA THR A 204 11.53 1.66 1.55
C THR A 204 10.65 2.59 2.36
N ALA A 205 9.67 2.07 3.10
CA ALA A 205 8.81 2.91 3.93
C ALA A 205 9.52 3.50 5.18
N SER A 206 10.64 2.92 5.59
CA SER A 206 11.36 3.27 6.82
C SER A 206 12.21 4.54 6.72
N VAL A 207 12.53 4.98 5.50
CA VAL A 207 13.39 6.13 5.25
C VAL A 207 12.74 6.98 4.15
N PRO A 208 12.70 8.32 4.27
CA PRO A 208 12.16 9.16 3.22
C PRO A 208 13.05 9.14 1.97
N ALA A 209 12.43 9.34 0.81
CA ALA A 209 13.14 9.72 -0.40
C ALA A 209 13.73 11.13 -0.22
N HIS A 210 14.97 11.33 -0.66
CA HIS A 210 15.59 12.65 -0.70
C HIS A 210 15.89 13.03 -2.14
N ILE A 211 15.28 14.14 -2.58
CA ILE A 211 15.48 14.74 -3.89
C ILE A 211 16.51 15.85 -3.72
N ILE A 212 17.66 15.65 -4.34
CA ILE A 212 18.85 16.47 -4.15
C ILE A 212 19.11 17.43 -5.31
N ALA A 213 18.48 17.19 -6.46
CA ALA A 213 18.48 18.12 -7.58
C ALA A 213 17.28 17.91 -8.50
N ILE A 214 16.80 19.00 -9.09
CA ILE A 214 15.86 19.01 -10.22
C ILE A 214 16.51 19.83 -11.34
N ARG A 215 16.42 19.38 -12.59
CA ARG A 215 17.02 20.06 -13.75
C ARG A 215 16.04 20.11 -14.89
N LEU A 216 15.94 21.26 -15.54
CA LEU A 216 15.26 21.42 -16.81
C LEU A 216 16.31 21.38 -17.92
N LEU A 217 16.11 20.49 -18.89
CA LEU A 217 16.97 20.33 -20.06
C LEU A 217 16.24 20.75 -21.32
N ASP A 218 16.96 21.37 -22.25
CA ASP A 218 16.45 21.59 -23.61
C ASP A 218 16.51 20.32 -24.46
N TYR A 219 16.03 20.43 -25.71
CA TYR A 219 16.04 19.34 -26.69
C TYR A 219 17.45 18.80 -27.03
N ASN A 220 18.51 19.57 -26.77
CA ASN A 220 19.90 19.15 -26.97
C ASN A 220 20.49 18.46 -25.73
N GLY A 221 19.69 18.31 -24.65
CA GLY A 221 20.17 17.78 -23.37
C GLY A 221 21.03 18.77 -22.60
N LYS A 222 21.00 20.07 -22.94
CA LYS A 222 21.69 21.11 -22.18
C LYS A 222 20.79 21.56 -21.03
N VAL A 223 21.37 21.63 -19.84
CA VAL A 223 20.68 22.16 -18.66
C VAL A 223 20.41 23.66 -18.88
N VAL A 224 19.14 24.03 -18.93
CA VAL A 224 18.68 25.41 -19.07
C VAL A 224 18.33 26.05 -17.73
N GLU A 225 17.90 25.24 -16.76
CA GLU A 225 17.60 25.67 -15.40
C GLU A 225 17.88 24.49 -14.45
N SER A 226 18.33 24.79 -13.22
CA SER A 226 18.59 23.75 -12.22
C SER A 226 18.29 24.24 -10.82
N TRP A 227 17.67 23.37 -10.03
CA TRP A 227 17.45 23.54 -8.60
C TRP A 227 18.30 22.52 -7.85
N ASP A 228 19.32 22.99 -7.15
CA ASP A 228 20.14 22.14 -6.30
C ASP A 228 19.50 21.90 -4.92
N GLY A 229 20.07 21.00 -4.11
CA GLY A 229 19.57 20.68 -2.78
C GLY A 229 19.50 21.89 -1.85
N LYS A 230 20.37 22.90 -2.04
CA LYS A 230 20.31 24.14 -1.25
C LYS A 230 19.10 24.98 -1.64
N GLN A 231 18.78 25.11 -2.92
CA GLN A 231 17.59 25.82 -3.38
C GLN A 231 16.31 25.07 -2.97
N LEU A 232 16.29 23.76 -3.18
CA LEU A 232 15.14 22.89 -2.86
C LEU A 232 14.85 22.87 -1.35
N SER A 233 15.88 22.87 -0.50
CA SER A 233 15.71 22.92 0.97
C SER A 233 15.13 24.23 1.50
N HIS A 234 15.13 25.29 0.68
CA HIS A 234 14.58 26.60 0.99
C HIS A 234 13.34 26.92 0.15
N LEU A 235 12.79 25.95 -0.58
CA LEU A 235 11.56 26.13 -1.34
C LEU A 235 10.44 26.56 -0.38
N ASN A 236 9.65 27.55 -0.79
CA ASN A 236 8.55 28.03 0.04
C ASN A 236 7.53 26.89 0.19
N PRO A 237 7.08 26.56 1.42
CA PRO A 237 6.05 25.53 1.60
C PRO A 237 4.75 25.81 0.83
N LYS A 238 4.48 27.07 0.48
CA LYS A 238 3.33 27.46 -0.37
C LYS A 238 3.48 27.02 -1.83
N ASP A 239 4.69 26.72 -2.27
CA ASP A 239 4.96 26.23 -3.62
C ASP A 239 4.88 24.70 -3.69
N ILE A 240 4.49 24.04 -2.59
CA ILE A 240 4.37 22.60 -2.46
C ILE A 240 2.94 22.28 -2.03
N HIS A 241 2.11 21.87 -2.99
CA HIS A 241 0.73 21.49 -2.75
C HIS A 241 0.63 19.97 -2.67
N ASN A 242 0.60 19.45 -1.46
CA ASN A 242 0.47 18.01 -1.22
C ASN A 242 -0.97 17.54 -1.44
N ASP A 243 -1.13 16.44 -2.17
CA ASP A 243 -2.43 15.82 -2.44
C ASP A 243 -2.99 15.14 -1.19
N PHE A 244 -2.11 14.67 -0.30
CA PHE A 244 -2.46 14.00 0.94
C PHE A 244 -1.89 14.71 2.17
N ALA A 245 -2.62 14.59 3.29
CA ALA A 245 -2.26 15.24 4.55
C ALA A 245 -1.22 14.48 5.40
N TYR A 246 -0.78 13.28 4.98
CA TYR A 246 0.04 12.39 5.81
C TYR A 246 1.47 12.27 5.27
N GLN A 247 1.72 11.41 4.28
CA GLN A 247 3.03 11.38 3.63
C GLN A 247 3.11 12.56 2.67
N GLN A 248 4.01 13.48 2.97
CA GLN A 248 4.15 14.75 2.28
C GLN A 248 5.54 14.89 1.68
N ILE A 249 5.60 15.61 0.56
CA ILE A 249 6.81 16.24 0.06
C ILE A 249 7.00 17.53 0.84
N ALA A 250 8.19 17.76 1.37
CA ALA A 250 8.53 18.95 2.14
C ALA A 250 10.02 19.29 2.00
N PRO A 251 10.42 20.55 2.26
CA PRO A 251 11.83 20.91 2.30
C PRO A 251 12.53 20.20 3.47
N ASP A 252 13.74 19.73 3.20
CA ASP A 252 14.69 19.18 4.17
C ASP A 252 15.92 20.08 4.22
N LYS A 253 16.26 20.59 5.40
CA LYS A 253 17.29 21.61 5.58
C LYS A 253 18.69 21.18 5.12
N ILE A 254 18.94 19.88 4.96
CA ILE A 254 20.26 19.32 4.69
C ILE A 254 20.36 18.85 3.24
N LEU A 255 19.36 18.11 2.75
CA LEU A 255 19.51 17.35 1.50
C LEU A 255 18.73 17.92 0.31
N GLY A 256 17.67 18.71 0.51
CA GLY A 256 16.82 19.19 -0.57
C GLY A 256 15.35 19.03 -0.25
N LEU A 257 14.60 18.23 -1.01
CA LEU A 257 13.25 17.81 -0.61
C LEU A 257 13.30 16.43 0.04
N LYS A 258 12.50 16.23 1.08
CA LYS A 258 12.17 14.91 1.62
C LYS A 258 10.75 14.54 1.21
N ALA A 259 10.53 13.27 0.92
CA ALA A 259 9.21 12.75 0.58
C ALA A 259 9.05 11.34 1.15
N GLY A 260 7.96 11.11 1.89
CA GLY A 260 7.61 9.76 2.34
C GLY A 260 7.19 8.85 1.18
N LEU A 261 7.26 7.54 1.35
CA LEU A 261 6.70 6.59 0.37
C LEU A 261 5.20 6.85 0.20
N GLY A 262 4.74 6.95 -1.04
CA GLY A 262 3.36 7.32 -1.37
C GLY A 262 3.04 8.81 -1.23
N ALA A 263 4.03 9.67 -0.93
CA ALA A 263 3.84 11.11 -0.97
C ALA A 263 3.62 11.58 -2.42
N GLU A 264 2.64 12.46 -2.59
CA GLU A 264 2.21 12.99 -3.88
C GLU A 264 1.94 14.50 -3.71
N ALA A 265 2.52 15.31 -4.59
CA ALA A 265 2.36 16.76 -4.53
C ALA A 265 2.60 17.43 -5.88
N MET A 266 1.88 18.53 -6.08
CA MET A 266 2.17 19.51 -7.11
C MET A 266 3.26 20.48 -6.60
N LEU A 267 4.37 20.56 -7.33
CA LEU A 267 5.48 21.47 -7.05
C LEU A 267 5.49 22.62 -8.04
N HIS A 268 5.61 23.84 -7.53
CA HIS A 268 5.77 25.07 -8.28
C HIS A 268 7.22 25.54 -8.15
N LEU A 269 8.07 25.22 -9.12
CA LEU A 269 9.49 25.53 -9.05
C LEU A 269 9.72 26.99 -9.51
N PRO A 270 10.35 27.83 -8.64
CA PRO A 270 10.62 29.22 -8.96
C PRO A 270 11.73 29.34 -10.00
N VAL A 271 11.73 30.45 -10.71
CA VAL A 271 12.68 30.73 -11.79
C VAL A 271 13.93 31.43 -11.24
N SER A 272 15.12 30.96 -11.60
CA SER A 272 16.37 31.69 -11.33
C SER A 272 16.81 32.55 -12.51
N SER A 273 16.41 32.21 -13.73
CA SER A 273 16.78 32.93 -14.95
C SER A 273 15.59 33.24 -15.87
N THR A 274 15.35 34.51 -16.19
CA THR A 274 14.32 34.89 -17.18
C THR A 274 14.87 34.73 -18.59
N GLY A 275 14.11 34.08 -19.49
CA GLY A 275 14.42 34.07 -20.93
C GLY A 275 15.03 32.78 -21.51
N PHE A 276 15.02 31.66 -20.77
CA PHE A 276 15.39 30.34 -21.32
C PHE A 276 14.26 29.68 -22.13
N ILE A 277 13.02 30.19 -22.02
CA ILE A 277 11.89 29.71 -22.82
C ILE A 277 12.10 30.17 -24.25
N ASN A 278 12.48 29.24 -25.11
CA ASN A 278 12.51 29.43 -26.53
C ASN A 278 11.50 28.46 -27.13
N THR A 279 10.38 28.98 -27.62
CA THR A 279 9.28 28.21 -28.24
C THR A 279 9.70 27.49 -29.52
N SER A 280 10.90 27.78 -30.04
CA SER A 280 11.51 27.14 -31.20
C SER A 280 12.33 25.89 -30.85
N SER A 281 12.69 25.73 -29.56
CA SER A 281 13.32 24.52 -29.03
C SER A 281 12.21 23.49 -28.81
N GLY A 282 12.44 22.23 -29.18
CA GLY A 282 11.50 21.13 -28.93
C GLY A 282 11.14 20.96 -27.44
N PRO A 283 10.36 19.92 -27.08
CA PRO A 283 9.90 19.73 -25.71
C PRO A 283 11.06 19.70 -24.72
N TYR A 284 10.92 20.44 -23.62
CA TYR A 284 11.89 20.40 -22.53
C TYR A 284 11.83 19.03 -21.84
N GLN A 285 12.86 18.68 -21.07
CA GLN A 285 12.84 17.50 -20.22
C GLN A 285 13.12 17.91 -18.79
N LEU A 286 12.31 17.42 -17.85
CA LEU A 286 12.56 17.58 -16.43
C LEU A 286 13.23 16.32 -15.89
N GLN A 287 14.41 16.50 -15.31
CA GLN A 287 15.19 15.46 -14.67
C GLN A 287 15.19 15.67 -13.15
N VAL A 288 14.92 14.60 -12.41
CA VAL A 288 15.02 14.56 -10.94
C VAL A 288 16.13 13.61 -10.54
N LEU A 289 16.96 14.04 -9.60
CA LEU A 289 18.03 13.23 -9.01
C LEU A 289 17.74 13.00 -7.52
N ASN A 290 17.76 11.73 -7.12
CA ASN A 290 17.66 11.36 -5.71
C ASN A 290 19.03 11.03 -5.09
N ILE A 291 19.07 10.95 -3.76
CA ILE A 291 20.30 10.59 -3.02
C ILE A 291 20.80 9.16 -3.30
N ASN A 292 19.92 8.28 -3.77
CA ASN A 292 20.28 6.91 -4.18
C ASN A 292 20.99 6.88 -5.55
N GLY A 293 21.18 8.04 -6.21
CA GLY A 293 21.80 8.15 -7.52
C GLY A 293 20.89 7.79 -8.69
N GLN A 294 19.61 7.53 -8.44
CA GLN A 294 18.63 7.31 -9.50
C GLN A 294 18.19 8.63 -10.11
N LYS A 295 17.96 8.56 -11.42
CA LYS A 295 17.46 9.66 -12.24
C LYS A 295 16.11 9.29 -12.80
N ALA A 296 15.14 10.18 -12.66
CA ALA A 296 13.87 10.10 -13.34
C ALA A 296 13.77 11.27 -14.34
N GLU A 297 13.28 11.00 -15.53
CA GLU A 297 13.19 11.99 -16.62
C GLU A 297 11.82 11.92 -17.28
N VAL A 298 11.18 13.08 -17.47
CA VAL A 298 9.88 13.19 -18.14
C VAL A 298 9.89 14.40 -19.07
N SER A 299 9.29 14.26 -20.26
CA SER A 299 9.12 15.37 -21.19
C SER A 299 8.15 16.41 -20.63
N ALA A 300 8.57 17.66 -20.63
CA ALA A 300 7.79 18.81 -20.22
C ALA A 300 7.16 19.49 -21.44
N GLN A 301 5.87 19.81 -21.32
CA GLN A 301 5.18 20.60 -22.34
C GLN A 301 5.22 22.08 -21.96
N ILE A 302 5.36 22.94 -22.96
CA ILE A 302 5.17 24.38 -22.75
C ILE A 302 3.67 24.63 -22.64
N ALA A 303 3.22 25.25 -21.56
CA ALA A 303 1.82 25.59 -21.40
C ALA A 303 1.39 26.60 -22.49
N ALA A 304 0.29 26.31 -23.17
CA ALA A 304 -0.31 27.26 -24.11
C ALA A 304 -0.82 28.49 -23.33
N HIS A 305 -0.70 29.67 -23.93
CA HIS A 305 -1.20 30.94 -23.39
C HIS A 305 -2.70 30.93 -23.10
#